data_AF-X0UWI5-F1
#
_entry.id   AF-X0UWI5-F1
#
_cell.length_a   1.000
_cell.length_b   1.000
_cell.length_c   1.000
_cell.angle_alpha   90.00
_cell.angle_beta   90.00
_cell.angle_gamma   90.00
#
_symmetry.space_group_name_H-M   'P 1'
#
loop_
_entity.id
_entity.type
_entity.pdbx_description
1 polymer ?
#
loop_
_entity_poly.entity_id
_entity_poly.type
_entity_poly.pdbx_seq_one_letter_code
_entity_poly.pdbx_strand_id
1 'polypeptide(L)'
;TLKIHAVAHSHTIHTVDIINRWYNVTFDHGDSEGIEATPATGTVVIPSYGHYTATYWAAVTDDSPNPVGNRLAIRVIQNDTDEVGGSYRELEFSVREKEQHLSGSIHNEFYPGTTLRFQYIGDDTDQKINITDTWSDDNICFYAYIEKTSPVEESNPMKFNTTYEWYVNVSKYDNSSLYNVTDVFSFTTAANPSACVSSGGGGLMSNNAMYVVSLIGIFGLLGYFWRRRRSEK
;
A
#
# COMPACT_ATOMS: atom_id res chain seq x y z
N THR A 1 20.64 -11.84 5.61
CA THR A 1 20.11 -10.57 5.09
C THR A 1 19.28 -9.95 6.20
N LEU A 2 19.69 -8.80 6.72
CA LEU A 2 18.90 -8.09 7.73
C LEU A 2 17.62 -7.58 7.07
N LYS A 3 16.45 -7.96 7.60
CA LYS A 3 15.17 -7.46 7.13
C LYS A 3 14.85 -6.18 7.90
N ILE A 4 14.79 -5.07 7.18
CA ILE A 4 14.36 -3.78 7.73
C ILE A 4 12.85 -3.87 8.00
N HIS A 5 12.44 -3.76 9.27
CA HIS A 5 11.05 -3.90 9.67
C HIS A 5 10.70 -3.11 10.94
N ALA A 6 9.40 -2.86 11.13
CA ALA A 6 8.80 -2.34 12.36
C ALA A 6 7.50 -3.10 12.64
N VAL A 7 7.33 -3.51 13.88
CA VAL A 7 6.09 -4.08 14.44
C VAL A 7 5.61 -3.11 15.51
N ALA A 8 4.32 -2.81 15.54
CA ALA A 8 3.72 -1.96 16.57
C ALA A 8 2.35 -2.50 17.01
N HIS A 9 2.13 -2.55 18.32
CA HIS A 9 0.90 -3.02 18.93
C HIS A 9 0.26 -1.89 19.75
N SER A 10 -1.06 -1.88 19.82
CA SER A 10 -1.83 -1.07 20.75
C SER A 10 -2.70 -1.95 21.62
N HIS A 11 -2.57 -1.79 22.94
CA HIS A 11 -3.47 -2.37 23.95
C HIS A 11 -4.46 -1.33 24.49
N THR A 12 -4.28 -0.07 24.09
CA THR A 12 -5.19 1.03 24.43
C THR A 12 -6.44 0.98 23.55
N ILE A 13 -7.60 1.21 24.16
CA ILE A 13 -8.90 1.35 23.47
C ILE A 13 -8.92 2.68 22.72
N HIS A 14 -9.32 2.66 21.46
CA HIS A 14 -9.49 3.86 20.65
C HIS A 14 -10.98 4.12 20.39
N THR A 15 -11.51 5.26 20.84
CA THR A 15 -12.94 5.61 20.76
C THR A 15 -13.22 6.69 19.73
N VAL A 16 -14.39 6.64 19.11
CA VAL A 16 -14.87 7.69 18.19
C VAL A 16 -15.58 8.78 19.01
N ASP A 17 -14.89 9.89 19.31
CA ASP A 17 -15.50 10.97 20.10
C ASP A 17 -16.37 11.92 19.26
N ILE A 18 -16.04 12.04 17.98
CA ILE A 18 -16.70 12.87 16.97
C ILE A 18 -16.82 12.02 15.70
N ILE A 19 -18.05 11.84 15.22
CA ILE A 19 -18.35 11.12 13.98
C ILE A 19 -17.67 11.77 12.77
N ASN A 20 -17.31 10.96 11.80
CA ASN A 20 -16.70 11.39 10.54
C ASN A 20 -15.40 12.21 10.69
N ARG A 21 -14.67 12.00 11.80
CA ARG A 21 -13.34 12.55 12.03
C ARG A 21 -12.30 11.44 11.97
N TRP A 22 -11.17 11.72 11.32
CA TRP A 22 -10.01 10.83 11.34
C TRP A 22 -9.20 11.00 12.63
N TYR A 23 -8.88 9.87 13.27
CA TYR A 23 -8.05 9.77 14.47
C TYR A 23 -6.78 8.99 14.15
N ASN A 24 -5.65 9.36 14.74
CA ASN A 24 -4.43 8.57 14.65
C ASN A 24 -4.52 7.40 15.63
N VAL A 25 -4.10 6.22 15.19
CA VAL A 25 -3.84 5.09 16.09
C VAL A 25 -2.51 5.35 16.80
N THR A 26 -2.51 5.29 18.13
CA THR A 26 -1.30 5.29 18.95
C THR A 26 -0.88 3.86 19.29
N PHE A 27 0.42 3.62 19.42
CA PHE A 27 0.97 2.32 19.83
C PHE A 27 1.63 2.45 21.20
N ASP A 28 1.53 1.42 22.02
CA ASP A 28 2.16 1.36 23.34
C ASP A 28 3.30 0.35 23.39
N HIS A 29 3.37 -0.57 22.44
CA HIS A 29 4.45 -1.53 22.27
C HIS A 29 4.91 -1.58 20.83
N GLY A 30 6.16 -1.99 20.62
CA GLY A 30 6.71 -2.24 19.30
C GLY A 30 8.13 -2.77 19.35
N ASP A 31 8.53 -3.36 18.24
CA ASP A 31 9.90 -3.76 17.97
C ASP A 31 10.28 -3.29 16.56
N SER A 32 11.54 -2.95 16.35
CA SER A 32 11.97 -2.41 15.07
C SER A 32 13.43 -2.70 14.80
N GLU A 33 13.71 -3.15 13.59
CA GLU A 33 15.06 -3.33 13.07
C GLU A 33 15.23 -2.41 11.86
N GLY A 34 16.00 -1.34 12.03
CA GLY A 34 16.34 -0.40 10.96
C GLY A 34 15.21 0.53 10.48
N ILE A 35 13.99 0.45 11.02
CA ILE A 35 12.91 1.43 10.83
C ILE A 35 12.71 2.20 12.14
N GLU A 36 12.59 3.52 12.10
CA GLU A 36 12.24 4.29 13.29
C GLU A 36 10.72 4.35 13.45
N ALA A 37 10.19 3.81 14.54
CA ALA A 37 8.78 3.95 14.93
C ALA A 37 8.69 4.75 16.23
N THR A 38 7.81 5.74 16.28
CA THR A 38 7.50 6.50 17.50
C THR A 38 6.16 6.02 18.03
N PRO A 39 6.12 5.15 19.07
CA PRO A 39 4.87 4.55 19.55
C PRO A 39 3.82 5.60 19.94
N ALA A 40 4.24 6.63 20.68
CA ALA A 40 3.37 7.69 21.19
C ALA A 40 2.60 8.45 20.09
N THR A 41 3.16 8.59 18.89
CA THR A 41 2.54 9.31 17.78
C THR A 41 2.02 8.40 16.68
N GLY A 42 2.19 7.08 16.82
CA GLY A 42 1.87 6.13 15.77
C GLY A 42 2.65 6.33 14.46
N THR A 43 3.73 7.11 14.50
CA THR A 43 4.46 7.53 13.30
C THR A 43 5.61 6.59 13.02
N VAL A 44 5.66 6.07 11.79
CA VAL A 44 6.77 5.26 11.29
C VAL A 44 7.53 6.04 10.23
N VAL A 45 8.84 6.16 10.37
CA VAL A 45 9.69 6.89 9.43
C VAL A 45 10.43 5.91 8.55
N ILE A 46 10.23 6.04 7.24
CA ILE A 46 10.89 5.20 6.24
C ILE A 46 12.38 5.57 6.17
N PRO A 47 13.30 4.62 6.45
CA PRO A 47 14.73 4.91 6.58
C PRO A 47 15.45 4.99 5.23
N SER A 48 14.92 4.32 4.20
CA SER A 48 15.58 4.13 2.92
C SER A 48 14.55 3.98 1.81
N TYR A 49 14.97 4.24 0.57
CA TYR A 49 14.12 4.01 -0.59
C TYR A 49 13.85 2.51 -0.78
N GLY A 50 12.64 2.16 -1.19
CA GLY A 50 12.33 0.83 -1.74
C GLY A 50 10.86 0.45 -1.64
N HIS A 51 10.58 -0.82 -1.95
CA HIS A 51 9.26 -1.42 -1.78
C HIS A 51 9.05 -1.93 -0.36
N TYR A 52 7.93 -1.51 0.21
CA TYR A 52 7.49 -1.89 1.54
C TYR A 52 6.12 -2.56 1.48
N THR A 53 5.93 -3.52 2.38
CA THR A 53 4.62 -4.04 2.73
C THR A 53 4.23 -3.48 4.08
N ALA A 54 3.05 -2.86 4.19
CA ALA A 54 2.46 -2.53 5.47
C ALA A 54 1.16 -3.33 5.64
N THR A 55 1.10 -4.10 6.71
CA THR A 55 -0.05 -4.92 7.11
C THR A 55 -0.59 -4.39 8.43
N TYR A 56 -1.91 -4.36 8.57
CA TYR A 56 -2.55 -4.01 9.82
C TYR A 56 -3.77 -4.88 10.08
N TRP A 57 -4.11 -4.98 11.35
CA TRP A 57 -5.29 -5.68 11.85
C TRP A 57 -5.82 -4.93 13.08
N ALA A 58 -7.14 -4.87 13.22
CA ALA A 58 -7.82 -4.20 14.31
C ALA A 58 -9.05 -5.00 14.75
N ALA A 59 -9.20 -5.19 16.05
CA ALA A 59 -10.45 -5.64 16.65
C ALA A 59 -11.36 -4.42 16.84
N VAL A 60 -12.58 -4.48 16.33
CA VAL A 60 -13.53 -3.37 16.35
C VAL A 60 -14.88 -3.83 16.92
N THR A 61 -15.54 -2.92 17.63
CA THR A 61 -16.85 -3.15 18.24
C THR A 61 -17.71 -1.91 18.08
N ASP A 62 -19.02 -2.11 18.13
CA ASP A 62 -20.03 -1.05 18.13
C ASP A 62 -21.06 -1.34 19.23
N ASP A 63 -21.12 -0.46 20.23
CA ASP A 63 -22.02 -0.57 21.38
C ASP A 63 -23.38 0.13 21.13
N SER A 64 -23.57 0.68 19.93
CA SER A 64 -24.79 1.39 19.54
C SER A 64 -26.04 0.54 19.81
N PRO A 65 -27.17 1.14 20.24
CA PRO A 65 -28.43 0.42 20.37
C PRO A 65 -28.89 -0.27 19.07
N ASN A 66 -28.51 0.27 17.91
CA ASN A 66 -28.76 -0.32 16.60
C ASN A 66 -27.52 -0.13 15.67
N PRO A 67 -26.56 -1.06 15.70
CA PRO A 67 -25.31 -0.91 14.95
C PRO A 67 -25.42 -1.33 13.48
N VAL A 68 -26.59 -1.80 13.03
CA VAL A 68 -26.75 -2.26 11.64
C VAL A 68 -26.63 -1.07 10.69
N GLY A 69 -25.63 -1.11 9.80
CA GLY A 69 -25.37 -0.07 8.81
C GLY A 69 -24.31 0.95 9.24
N ASN A 70 -23.96 0.98 10.52
CA ASN A 70 -22.85 1.75 11.05
C ASN A 70 -21.52 1.19 10.52
N ARG A 71 -20.54 2.06 10.29
CA ARG A 71 -19.26 1.74 9.64
C ARG A 71 -18.06 2.33 10.37
N LEU A 72 -17.03 1.51 10.48
CA LEU A 72 -15.69 1.95 10.88
C LEU A 72 -14.71 1.64 9.75
N ALA A 73 -13.88 2.63 9.40
CA ALA A 73 -12.85 2.48 8.40
C ALA A 73 -11.46 2.80 8.95
N ILE A 74 -10.46 2.12 8.38
CA ILE A 74 -9.04 2.31 8.66
C ILE A 74 -8.32 2.63 7.35
N ARG A 75 -7.34 3.52 7.41
CA ARG A 75 -6.41 3.80 6.29
C ARG A 75 -4.99 4.02 6.80
N VAL A 76 -4.06 4.06 5.86
CA VAL A 76 -2.68 4.51 6.09
C VAL A 76 -2.50 5.84 5.37
N ILE A 77 -1.97 6.83 6.06
CA ILE A 77 -1.56 8.10 5.46
C ILE A 77 -0.04 8.21 5.41
N GLN A 78 0.46 8.95 4.42
CA GLN A 78 1.85 9.34 4.27
C GLN A 78 1.99 10.86 4.40
N ASN A 79 3.09 11.32 5.00
CA ASN A 79 3.44 12.73 5.13
C ASN A 79 2.26 13.60 5.64
N ASP A 80 1.56 13.07 6.64
CA ASP A 80 0.47 13.70 7.40
C ASP A 80 -0.82 14.02 6.63
N THR A 81 -0.88 13.80 5.31
CA THR A 81 -1.98 14.29 4.47
C THR A 81 -2.47 13.31 3.42
N ASP A 82 -1.58 12.59 2.76
CA ASP A 82 -1.93 11.78 1.60
C ASP A 82 -2.31 10.37 2.02
N GLU A 83 -3.45 9.86 1.57
CA GLU A 83 -3.76 8.44 1.74
C GLU A 83 -2.82 7.58 0.88
N VAL A 84 -2.27 6.53 1.47
CA VAL A 84 -1.53 5.52 0.71
C VAL A 84 -2.51 4.70 -0.11
N GLY A 85 -2.32 4.67 -1.43
CA GLY A 85 -3.22 4.00 -2.37
C GLY A 85 -3.52 2.55 -1.98
N GLY A 86 -4.81 2.21 -1.93
CA GLY A 86 -5.26 0.87 -1.57
C GLY A 86 -5.22 0.56 -0.08
N SER A 87 -4.94 1.53 0.79
CA SER A 87 -4.93 1.37 2.24
C SER A 87 -6.31 1.49 2.91
N TYR A 88 -7.31 2.12 2.28
CA TYR A 88 -8.64 2.22 2.87
C TYR A 88 -9.33 0.86 2.99
N ARG A 89 -9.78 0.51 4.19
CA ARG A 89 -10.66 -0.63 4.46
C ARG A 89 -11.79 -0.19 5.37
N GLU A 90 -12.99 -0.67 5.10
CA GLU A 90 -14.21 -0.34 5.84
C GLU A 90 -14.90 -1.65 6.25
N LEU A 91 -15.50 -1.63 7.43
CA LEU A 91 -16.34 -2.71 7.93
C LEU A 91 -17.69 -2.11 8.35
N GLU A 92 -18.76 -2.77 7.95
CA GLU A 92 -20.12 -2.46 8.37
C GLU A 92 -20.51 -3.37 9.54
N PHE A 93 -21.01 -2.78 10.63
CA PHE A 93 -21.43 -3.54 11.80
C PHE A 93 -22.80 -4.18 11.58
N SER A 94 -22.99 -5.35 12.19
CA SER A 94 -24.23 -6.13 12.06
C SER A 94 -24.82 -6.57 13.40
N VAL A 95 -24.03 -6.53 14.47
CA VAL A 95 -24.43 -7.00 15.81
C VAL A 95 -23.75 -6.12 16.85
N ARG A 96 -24.52 -5.74 17.87
CA ARG A 96 -24.07 -4.91 18.99
C ARG A 96 -23.08 -5.67 19.86
N GLU A 97 -22.06 -4.95 20.34
CA GLU A 97 -21.04 -5.47 21.27
C GLU A 97 -20.32 -6.74 20.75
N LYS A 98 -20.42 -7.01 19.44
CA LYS A 98 -19.74 -8.13 18.82
C LYS A 98 -18.42 -7.66 18.24
N GLU A 99 -17.34 -8.28 18.71
CA GLU A 99 -16.03 -8.10 18.11
C GLU A 99 -16.03 -8.57 16.66
N GLN A 100 -15.53 -7.69 15.79
CA GLN A 100 -15.28 -7.95 14.38
C GLN A 100 -13.86 -7.50 14.04
N HIS A 101 -13.29 -8.08 13.00
CA HIS A 101 -11.88 -7.85 12.65
C HIS A 101 -11.78 -7.12 11.32
N LEU A 102 -11.07 -6.01 11.32
CA LEU A 102 -10.75 -5.22 10.13
C LEU A 102 -9.25 -5.33 9.87
N SER A 103 -8.87 -5.80 8.68
CA SER A 103 -7.47 -5.95 8.31
C SER A 103 -7.20 -5.49 6.89
N GLY A 104 -5.95 -5.12 6.65
CA GLY A 104 -5.49 -4.68 5.35
C GLY A 104 -4.00 -4.94 5.17
N SER A 105 -3.60 -5.02 3.91
CA SER A 105 -2.19 -5.06 3.52
C SER A 105 -2.01 -4.21 2.28
N ILE A 106 -0.98 -3.39 2.28
CA ILE A 106 -0.58 -2.52 1.17
C ILE A 106 0.86 -2.82 0.77
N HIS A 107 1.13 -2.71 -0.53
CA HIS A 107 2.46 -2.79 -1.09
C HIS A 107 2.73 -1.50 -1.84
N ASN A 108 3.70 -0.72 -1.39
CA ASN A 108 4.00 0.56 -2.02
C ASN A 108 5.50 0.86 -1.99
N GLU A 109 5.91 1.74 -2.89
CA GLU A 109 7.25 2.32 -2.92
C GLU A 109 7.28 3.56 -2.02
N PHE A 110 8.28 3.67 -1.16
CA PHE A 110 8.46 4.83 -0.29
C PHE A 110 9.88 5.39 -0.39
N TYR A 111 9.99 6.70 -0.16
CA TYR A 111 11.26 7.43 -0.15
C TYR A 111 11.77 7.62 1.29
N PRO A 112 13.09 7.76 1.50
CA PRO A 112 13.65 8.07 2.81
C PRO A 112 12.99 9.32 3.42
N GLY A 113 12.65 9.25 4.70
CA GLY A 113 11.98 10.33 5.44
C GLY A 113 10.46 10.38 5.27
N THR A 114 9.88 9.52 4.43
CA THR A 114 8.41 9.39 4.36
C THR A 114 7.89 8.97 5.73
N THR A 115 6.91 9.69 6.27
CA THR A 115 6.23 9.29 7.51
C THR A 115 4.97 8.53 7.18
N LEU A 116 4.69 7.44 7.89
CA LEU A 116 3.46 6.68 7.80
C LEU A 116 2.70 6.76 9.12
N ARG A 117 1.37 6.90 9.06
CA ARG A 117 0.47 6.80 10.21
C ARG A 117 -0.77 5.99 9.85
N PHE A 118 -1.26 5.23 10.81
CA PHE A 118 -2.53 4.52 10.72
C PHE A 118 -3.63 5.41 11.29
N GLN A 119 -4.75 5.52 10.58
CA GLN A 119 -5.88 6.31 11.01
C GLN A 119 -7.17 5.51 10.96
N TYR A 120 -8.10 5.84 11.84
CA TYR A 120 -9.46 5.31 11.82
C TYR A 120 -10.51 6.42 11.84
N ILE A 121 -11.71 6.09 11.35
CA ILE A 121 -12.89 6.95 11.31
C ILE A 121 -14.12 6.08 11.58
N GLY A 122 -15.10 6.65 12.28
CA GLY A 122 -16.38 6.02 12.53
C GLY A 122 -17.54 6.97 12.26
N ASP A 123 -18.70 6.41 11.95
CA ASP A 123 -19.95 7.15 11.75
C ASP A 123 -20.88 7.16 12.98
N ASP A 124 -20.49 6.45 14.06
CA ASP A 124 -21.17 6.45 15.36
C ASP A 124 -20.14 6.63 16.51
N THR A 125 -20.53 7.30 17.58
CA THR A 125 -19.66 7.53 18.75
C THR A 125 -19.51 6.30 19.65
N ASP A 126 -20.42 5.34 19.53
CA ASP A 126 -20.36 4.07 20.29
C ASP A 126 -19.40 3.05 19.64
N GLN A 127 -18.74 3.41 18.54
CA GLN A 127 -17.73 2.61 17.86
C GLN A 127 -16.34 2.77 18.50
N LYS A 128 -15.60 1.66 18.54
CA LYS A 128 -14.25 1.62 19.10
C LYS A 128 -13.39 0.52 18.49
N ILE A 129 -12.08 0.78 18.47
CA ILE A 129 -11.05 -0.26 18.28
C ILE A 129 -10.74 -0.82 19.67
N ASN A 130 -11.21 -2.03 19.92
CA ASN A 130 -11.10 -2.72 21.21
C ASN A 130 -11.17 -4.23 21.01
N ILE A 131 -10.46 -4.97 21.87
CA ILE A 131 -10.63 -6.41 22.02
C ILE A 131 -11.56 -6.69 23.21
N THR A 132 -12.51 -7.61 23.01
CA THR A 132 -13.48 -8.01 24.05
C THR A 132 -13.04 -9.26 24.79
N ASP A 133 -12.00 -9.94 24.31
CA ASP A 133 -11.46 -11.13 24.93
C ASP A 133 -10.83 -10.81 26.28
N THR A 134 -11.34 -11.43 27.34
CA THR A 134 -10.81 -11.32 28.70
C THR A 134 -9.85 -12.45 29.04
N TRP A 135 -9.64 -13.41 28.14
CA TRP A 135 -8.88 -14.65 28.39
C TRP A 135 -7.43 -14.59 27.87
N SER A 136 -7.09 -13.55 27.14
CA SER A 136 -5.73 -13.25 26.68
C SER A 136 -5.10 -12.17 27.57
N ASP A 137 -3.91 -12.42 28.10
CA ASP A 137 -3.13 -11.40 28.83
C ASP A 137 -2.59 -10.32 27.88
N ASP A 138 -2.56 -10.58 26.57
CA ASP A 138 -1.93 -9.75 25.54
C ASP A 138 -3.00 -9.15 24.62
N ASN A 139 -3.90 -8.36 25.21
CA ASN A 139 -5.10 -7.78 24.60
C ASN A 139 -4.79 -6.70 23.54
N ILE A 140 -4.19 -7.13 22.44
CA ILE A 140 -3.83 -6.28 21.30
C ILE A 140 -5.12 -5.90 20.57
N CYS A 141 -5.50 -4.63 20.64
CA CYS A 141 -6.65 -4.06 19.95
C CYS A 141 -6.32 -3.65 18.51
N PHE A 142 -5.05 -3.26 18.27
CA PHE A 142 -4.55 -2.91 16.95
C PHE A 142 -3.12 -3.41 16.76
N TYR A 143 -2.86 -3.98 15.59
CA TYR A 143 -1.56 -4.47 15.15
C TYR A 143 -1.16 -3.80 13.83
N ALA A 144 0.09 -3.37 13.74
CA ALA A 144 0.71 -2.89 12.51
C ALA A 144 2.08 -3.55 12.30
N TYR A 145 2.37 -3.93 11.06
CA TYR A 145 3.67 -4.45 10.64
C TYR A 145 4.09 -3.84 9.32
N ILE A 146 5.30 -3.32 9.26
CA ILE A 146 5.88 -2.72 8.08
C ILE A 146 7.21 -3.41 7.81
N GLU A 147 7.40 -3.97 6.62
CA GLU A 147 8.67 -4.55 6.21
C GLU A 147 9.10 -4.03 4.84
N LYS A 148 10.41 -3.87 4.65
CA LYS A 148 11.00 -3.70 3.32
C LYS A 148 11.03 -5.07 2.63
N THR A 149 10.22 -5.26 1.59
CA THR A 149 10.06 -6.58 0.92
C THR A 149 11.12 -6.87 -0.13
N SER A 150 11.74 -5.84 -0.70
CA SER A 150 12.80 -6.02 -1.69
C SER A 150 14.12 -5.40 -1.21
N PRO A 151 15.12 -6.20 -0.82
CA PRO A 151 16.50 -5.73 -0.78
C PRO A 151 17.11 -5.57 -2.18
N VAL A 152 16.44 -6.08 -3.23
CA VAL A 152 17.05 -6.29 -4.56
C VAL A 152 17.11 -4.98 -5.37
N GLU A 153 16.24 -4.02 -5.10
CA GLU A 153 16.25 -2.74 -5.82
C GLU A 153 17.35 -1.78 -5.40
N GLU A 154 18.00 -2.00 -4.25
CA GLU A 154 19.22 -1.24 -3.92
C GLU A 154 20.35 -1.50 -4.90
N SER A 155 20.30 -2.59 -5.68
CA SER A 155 21.36 -2.88 -6.64
C SER A 155 21.29 -2.02 -7.92
N ASN A 156 20.11 -1.54 -8.35
CA ASN A 156 19.96 -0.74 -9.57
C ASN A 156 18.66 0.09 -9.61
N PRO A 157 18.45 1.11 -8.75
CA PRO A 157 17.39 2.07 -9.01
C PRO A 157 17.63 2.71 -10.39
N MET A 158 16.56 3.07 -11.11
CA MET A 158 16.74 3.78 -12.37
C MET A 158 17.47 5.09 -12.10
N LYS A 159 18.66 5.25 -12.68
CA LYS A 159 19.50 6.43 -12.51
C LYS A 159 18.87 7.60 -13.24
N PHE A 160 18.97 8.81 -12.69
CA PHE A 160 18.63 10.03 -13.41
C PHE A 160 19.55 10.23 -14.61
N ASN A 161 19.06 10.96 -15.61
CA ASN A 161 19.78 11.29 -16.84
C ASN A 161 20.38 10.05 -17.54
N THR A 162 19.67 8.93 -17.48
CA THR A 162 20.13 7.64 -18.00
C THR A 162 19.13 7.12 -19.03
N THR A 163 19.65 6.69 -20.18
CA THR A 163 18.85 6.07 -21.22
C THR A 163 18.72 4.58 -20.95
N TYR A 164 17.49 4.12 -20.83
CA TYR A 164 17.13 2.71 -20.71
C TYR A 164 16.63 2.22 -22.06
N GLU A 165 17.11 1.05 -22.45
CA GLU A 165 16.72 0.36 -23.67
C GLU A 165 15.95 -0.90 -23.31
N TRP A 166 14.85 -1.16 -24.02
CA TRP A 166 14.06 -2.37 -23.84
C TRP A 166 13.56 -2.88 -25.19
N TYR A 167 13.30 -4.18 -25.26
CA TYR A 167 12.76 -4.86 -26.43
C TYR A 167 11.80 -5.96 -25.98
N VAL A 168 10.82 -6.29 -26.81
CA VAL A 168 9.96 -7.45 -26.57
C VAL A 168 10.50 -8.62 -27.38
N ASN A 169 10.85 -9.69 -26.69
CA ASN A 169 11.18 -10.96 -27.34
C ASN A 169 9.95 -11.87 -27.31
N VAL A 170 9.38 -12.17 -28.48
CA VAL A 170 8.32 -13.15 -28.61
C VAL A 170 8.92 -14.44 -29.16
N SER A 171 8.93 -15.49 -28.33
CA SER A 171 9.28 -16.85 -28.74
C SER A 171 8.04 -17.72 -28.82
N LYS A 172 8.07 -18.70 -29.73
CA LYS A 172 7.01 -19.72 -29.79
C LYS A 172 7.20 -20.69 -28.61
N TYR A 173 6.12 -20.99 -27.89
CA TYR A 173 6.14 -21.80 -26.65
C TYR A 173 6.80 -23.19 -26.83
N ASP A 174 6.79 -23.75 -28.03
CA ASP A 174 7.36 -25.07 -28.38
C ASP A 174 8.65 -24.97 -29.22
N ASN A 175 9.12 -23.76 -29.53
CA ASN A 175 10.30 -23.56 -30.34
C ASN A 175 11.06 -22.28 -29.94
N SER A 176 12.00 -22.44 -29.02
CA SER A 176 12.93 -21.38 -28.58
C SER A 176 14.00 -21.01 -29.62
N SER A 177 13.93 -21.48 -30.88
CA SER A 177 14.81 -21.02 -31.96
C SER A 177 14.17 -19.98 -32.88
N LEU A 178 12.84 -19.78 -32.77
CA LEU A 178 12.11 -18.74 -33.48
C LEU A 178 11.89 -17.55 -32.55
N TYR A 179 12.77 -16.55 -32.65
CA TYR A 179 12.64 -15.27 -31.96
C TYR A 179 12.23 -14.21 -32.97
N ASN A 180 11.08 -13.58 -32.74
CA ASN A 180 10.81 -12.26 -33.29
C ASN A 180 11.07 -11.25 -32.18
N VAL A 181 12.18 -10.53 -32.30
CA VAL A 181 12.53 -9.41 -31.42
C VAL A 181 11.93 -8.16 -32.06
N THR A 182 11.22 -7.35 -31.27
CA THR A 182 10.80 -6.02 -31.73
C THR A 182 12.00 -5.12 -31.95
N ASP A 183 11.78 -3.94 -32.53
CA ASP A 183 12.78 -2.87 -32.43
C ASP A 183 13.13 -2.56 -30.96
N VAL A 184 14.33 -2.01 -30.76
CA VAL A 184 14.76 -1.52 -29.45
C VAL A 184 14.10 -0.17 -29.20
N PHE A 185 13.36 -0.09 -28.10
CA PHE A 185 12.76 1.15 -27.62
C PHE A 185 13.68 1.75 -26.55
N SER A 186 13.85 3.06 -26.58
CA SER A 186 14.65 3.76 -25.59
C SER A 186 13.86 4.87 -24.91
N PHE A 187 14.15 5.10 -23.62
CA PHE A 187 13.68 6.28 -22.90
C PHE A 187 14.79 6.80 -21.99
N THR A 188 14.90 8.12 -21.87
CA THR A 188 15.85 8.76 -20.96
C THR A 188 15.09 9.25 -19.73
N THR A 189 15.56 8.87 -18.54
CA THR A 189 15.01 9.36 -17.27
C THR A 189 15.26 10.86 -17.11
N ALA A 190 14.46 11.50 -16.25
CA ALA A 190 14.61 12.91 -15.92
C ALA A 190 16.06 13.25 -15.47
N ALA A 191 16.50 14.49 -15.70
CA ALA A 191 17.85 14.90 -15.31
C ALA A 191 18.04 14.96 -13.78
N ASN A 192 16.95 15.23 -13.04
CA ASN A 192 16.89 15.33 -11.58
C ASN A 192 15.41 15.33 -11.12
N PRO A 193 15.11 15.19 -9.82
CA PRO A 193 13.74 15.20 -9.32
C PRO A 193 12.94 16.46 -9.67
N SER A 194 13.58 17.63 -9.72
CA SER A 194 12.90 18.91 -10.03
C SER A 194 12.51 19.05 -11.51
N ALA A 195 13.12 18.29 -12.41
CA ALA A 195 12.72 18.21 -13.82
C ALA A 195 11.35 17.54 -14.00
N CYS A 196 10.90 16.73 -13.04
CA CYS A 196 9.56 16.14 -13.04
C CYS A 196 8.46 17.12 -12.61
N VAL A 197 8.82 18.20 -11.91
CA VAL A 197 7.85 19.13 -11.27
C VAL A 197 7.72 20.45 -12.04
N SER A 198 8.63 20.75 -12.97
CA SER A 198 8.75 22.07 -13.60
C SER A 198 8.03 22.24 -14.95
N SER A 199 7.40 21.21 -15.50
CA SER A 199 6.63 21.33 -16.75
C SER A 199 5.13 21.54 -16.50
N GLY A 200 4.79 22.62 -15.78
CA GLY A 200 3.50 23.32 -15.94
C GLY A 200 3.33 23.99 -17.31
N GLY A 201 4.16 23.63 -18.29
CA GLY A 201 4.05 23.96 -19.70
C GLY A 201 4.42 22.72 -20.49
N GLY A 202 3.52 22.30 -21.38
CA GLY A 202 3.59 21.05 -22.14
C GLY A 202 4.92 20.82 -22.83
N GLY A 203 5.76 20.04 -22.17
CA GLY A 203 6.87 19.30 -22.77
C GLY A 203 6.45 17.85 -22.85
N LEU A 204 5.69 17.54 -23.89
CA LEU A 204 5.22 16.21 -24.27
C LEU A 204 6.29 15.13 -23.97
N MET A 205 6.11 14.36 -22.88
CA MET A 205 6.06 12.92 -23.11
C MET A 205 4.95 12.77 -24.13
N SER A 206 5.30 12.62 -25.41
CA SER A 206 4.30 12.53 -26.47
C SER A 206 3.27 11.53 -25.99
N ASN A 207 1.98 11.86 -26.11
CA ASN A 207 0.88 10.99 -25.72
C ASN A 207 1.16 9.54 -26.16
N ASN A 208 1.91 9.32 -27.25
CA ASN A 208 2.40 8.00 -27.65
C ASN A 208 3.07 7.16 -26.55
N ALA A 209 3.85 7.69 -25.59
CA ALA A 209 4.56 6.86 -24.60
C ALA A 209 3.63 6.23 -23.56
N MET A 210 2.73 7.01 -22.94
CA MET A 210 1.70 6.45 -22.05
C MET A 210 0.69 5.62 -22.84
N TYR A 211 0.30 6.06 -24.03
CA TYR A 211 -0.58 5.26 -24.89
C TYR A 211 0.07 3.93 -25.27
N VAL A 212 1.38 3.85 -25.49
CA VAL A 212 2.11 2.62 -25.84
C VAL A 212 2.16 1.67 -24.65
N VAL A 213 2.44 2.13 -23.42
CA VAL A 213 2.41 1.25 -22.24
C VAL A 213 0.99 0.73 -21.97
N SER A 214 -0.03 1.60 -22.09
CA SER A 214 -1.44 1.19 -21.96
C SER A 214 -1.90 0.28 -23.10
N LEU A 215 -1.50 0.54 -24.35
CA LEU A 215 -1.83 -0.28 -25.52
C LEU A 215 -1.17 -1.65 -25.45
N ILE A 216 0.09 -1.75 -25.01
CA ILE A 216 0.78 -3.04 -24.84
C ILE A 216 0.08 -3.87 -23.76
N GLY A 217 -0.34 -3.26 -22.64
CA GLY A 217 -1.15 -3.94 -21.63
C GLY A 217 -2.48 -4.45 -22.18
N ILE A 218 -3.20 -3.62 -22.95
CA ILE A 218 -4.49 -3.97 -23.56
C ILE A 218 -4.33 -5.05 -24.65
N PHE A 219 -3.33 -4.95 -25.52
CA PHE A 219 -3.06 -5.95 -26.56
C PHE A 219 -2.57 -7.29 -25.98
N GLY A 220 -1.80 -7.26 -24.88
CA GLY A 220 -1.44 -8.46 -24.13
C GLY A 220 -2.67 -9.18 -23.59
N LEU A 221 -3.61 -8.44 -22.99
CA LEU A 221 -4.89 -8.97 -22.50
C LEU A 221 -5.76 -9.51 -23.65
N LEU A 222 -5.92 -8.76 -24.74
CA LEU A 222 -6.71 -9.19 -25.90
C LEU A 222 -6.12 -10.43 -26.58
N GLY A 223 -4.79 -10.50 -26.69
CA GLY A 223 -4.07 -11.68 -27.21
C GLY A 223 -4.30 -12.91 -26.33
N TYR A 224 -4.29 -12.74 -25.00
CA TYR A 224 -4.60 -13.81 -24.06
C TYR A 224 -6.04 -14.34 -24.23
N PHE A 225 -7.03 -13.45 -24.33
CA PHE A 225 -8.43 -13.85 -24.56
C PHE A 225 -8.64 -14.55 -25.90
N TRP A 226 -8.00 -14.07 -26.97
CA TRP A 226 -8.13 -14.68 -28.29
C TRP A 226 -7.49 -16.07 -28.35
N ARG A 227 -6.35 -16.27 -27.67
CA ARG A 227 -5.71 -17.58 -27.53
C ARG A 227 -6.60 -18.56 -26.75
N ARG A 228 -7.15 -18.16 -25.60
CA ARG A 228 -8.02 -19.00 -24.78
C ARG A 228 -9.24 -19.49 -25.56
N ARG A 229 -9.83 -18.62 -26.37
CA ARG A 229 -11.00 -18.94 -27.21
C ARG A 229 -10.70 -19.94 -28.34
N ARG A 230 -9.43 -20.09 -28.75
CA ARG A 230 -8.99 -21.08 -29.74
C ARG A 230 -8.61 -22.42 -29.12
N SER A 231 -8.18 -22.46 -27.87
CA SER A 231 -7.87 -23.72 -27.16
C SER A 231 -9.10 -24.45 -26.64
N GLU A 232 -10.25 -23.78 -26.56
CA GLU A 232 -11.54 -24.36 -26.15
C GLU A 232 -12.38 -24.87 -27.35
N LYS A 233 -11.81 -24.90 -28.56
CA LYS A 233 -12.37 -25.53 -29.76
C LYS A 233 -11.44 -26.65 -30.25
#